data_AF-A0A7R8VXZ9-F1
#
_entry.id   AF-A0A7R8VXZ9-F1
#
_cell.length_a   1.000
_cell.length_b   1.000
_cell.length_c   1.000
_cell.angle_alpha   90.00
_cell.angle_beta   90.00
_cell.angle_gamma   90.00
#
_symmetry.space_group_name_H-M   'P 1'
#
loop_
_entity.id
_entity.type
_entity.pdbx_description
1 polymer ?
#
loop_
_entity_poly.entity_id
_entity_poly.type
_entity_poly.pdbx_seq_one_letter_code
_entity_poly.pdbx_strand_id
1 'polypeptide(L)'
;MVTQTRTIFKWDERNARGPDGGDLDSLVTVKVTIRVVRVSDVPCGRQWRRNGRIVGGESTSPGEFPWLVSITRRGGHFCGGTLLNKRWVLTAAHCMCSGPVQLPAELIRVTVGEHDLSSGENPAAHEVRVRKMLLHPEYKCTRFLNDIALLELDSEV
;
A
#
# COMPACT_ATOMS: atom_id res chain seq x y z
N MET A 1 -9.20 -13.17 -22.56
CA MET A 1 -8.03 -14.02 -22.31
C MET A 1 -7.23 -14.02 -23.61
N VAL A 2 -6.13 -13.27 -23.69
CA VAL A 2 -5.29 -13.23 -24.89
C VAL A 2 -3.99 -13.92 -24.52
N THR A 3 -3.88 -15.19 -24.87
CA THR A 3 -2.66 -15.98 -24.75
C THR A 3 -1.78 -15.63 -25.95
N GLN A 4 -0.73 -14.85 -25.73
CA GLN A 4 0.32 -14.68 -26.72
C GLN A 4 1.57 -15.39 -26.21
N THR A 5 1.85 -16.56 -26.78
CA THR A 5 3.06 -17.34 -26.48
C THR A 5 4.21 -16.70 -27.25
N ARG A 6 5.18 -16.10 -26.55
CA ARG A 6 6.46 -15.71 -27.15
C ARG A 6 7.56 -16.59 -26.55
N THR A 7 8.21 -17.39 -27.39
CA THR A 7 9.41 -18.14 -27.02
C THR A 7 10.57 -17.16 -26.94
N ILE A 8 11.04 -16.87 -25.72
CA ILE A 8 12.28 -16.14 -25.48
C ILE A 8 13.30 -17.19 -25.03
N PHE A 9 14.47 -17.19 -25.67
CA PHE A 9 15.63 -18.08 -25.51
C PHE A 9 15.64 -19.35 -26.38
N LYS A 10 16.41 -19.28 -27.46
CA LYS A 10 17.00 -20.41 -28.17
C LYS A 10 18.42 -20.57 -27.61
N TRP A 11 18.66 -21.58 -26.77
CA TRP A 11 20.01 -21.94 -26.33
C TRP A 11 20.68 -22.75 -27.46
N ASP A 12 21.89 -22.36 -27.90
CA ASP A 12 22.67 -23.06 -28.93
C ASP A 12 23.31 -24.31 -28.29
N GLU A 13 22.89 -25.50 -28.72
CA GLU A 13 23.27 -26.80 -28.13
C GLU A 13 24.72 -27.24 -28.45
N ARG A 14 25.55 -26.40 -29.07
CA ARG A 14 26.82 -26.87 -29.63
C ARG A 14 27.98 -27.11 -28.67
N ASN A 15 27.86 -26.93 -27.34
CA ASN A 15 28.99 -27.26 -26.46
C ASN A 15 28.68 -27.39 -24.95
N ALA A 16 27.96 -28.42 -24.53
CA ALA A 16 27.90 -28.79 -23.11
C ALA A 16 28.23 -30.28 -22.91
N ARG A 17 29.47 -30.58 -22.51
CA ARG A 17 29.86 -31.91 -21.98
C ARG A 17 29.93 -31.79 -20.46
N GLY A 18 29.13 -32.57 -19.74
CA GLY A 18 29.24 -32.74 -18.28
C GLY A 18 30.31 -33.78 -17.90
N PRO A 19 30.84 -33.78 -16.66
CA PRO A 19 32.02 -34.58 -16.30
C PRO A 19 31.78 -36.07 -16.08
N ASP A 20 30.55 -36.55 -15.87
CA ASP A 20 30.36 -37.84 -15.17
C ASP A 20 29.48 -38.89 -15.85
N GLY A 21 29.22 -38.81 -17.17
CA GLY A 21 28.63 -39.93 -17.93
C GLY A 21 27.31 -40.51 -17.40
N GLY A 22 26.60 -39.76 -16.55
CA GLY A 22 25.29 -40.11 -15.99
C GLY A 22 24.17 -39.47 -16.80
N ASP A 23 23.10 -40.24 -16.98
CA ASP A 23 21.89 -39.91 -17.70
C ASP A 23 21.34 -38.53 -17.30
N LEU A 24 21.24 -37.59 -18.25
CA LEU A 24 20.78 -36.22 -18.05
C LEU A 24 19.24 -36.12 -17.96
N ASP A 25 18.52 -37.25 -17.94
CA ASP A 25 17.05 -37.30 -18.04
C ASP A 25 16.31 -36.95 -16.74
N SER A 26 17.04 -36.58 -15.67
CA SER A 26 16.45 -36.11 -14.42
C SER A 26 16.52 -34.59 -14.22
N LEU A 27 16.40 -33.81 -15.30
CA LEU A 27 16.11 -32.38 -15.18
C LEU A 27 14.68 -32.19 -14.65
N VAL A 28 14.55 -31.91 -13.36
CA VAL A 28 13.29 -31.50 -12.74
C VAL A 28 12.79 -30.24 -13.43
N THR A 29 11.73 -30.35 -14.23
CA THR A 29 11.11 -29.21 -14.90
C THR A 29 10.31 -28.40 -13.87
N VAL A 30 10.86 -27.27 -13.41
CA VAL A 30 10.13 -26.33 -12.56
C VAL A 30 9.19 -25.50 -13.43
N LYS A 31 7.88 -25.80 -13.39
CA LYS A 31 6.85 -24.95 -14.02
C LYS A 31 6.64 -23.69 -13.20
N VAL A 32 7.28 -22.60 -13.59
CA VAL A 32 7.04 -21.26 -13.02
C VAL A 32 5.80 -20.65 -13.69
N THR A 33 4.70 -20.55 -12.95
CA THR A 33 3.52 -19.82 -13.42
C THR A 33 3.66 -18.35 -13.04
N ILE A 34 4.00 -17.49 -14.01
CA ILE A 34 4.03 -16.04 -13.80
C ILE A 34 2.60 -15.51 -13.92
N ARG A 35 2.00 -15.09 -12.81
CA ARG A 35 0.74 -14.32 -12.84
C ARG A 35 1.06 -12.87 -13.16
N VAL A 36 0.72 -12.43 -14.36
CA VAL A 36 0.73 -11.01 -14.73
C VAL A 36 -0.59 -10.40 -14.23
N VAL A 37 -0.56 -9.68 -13.11
CA VAL A 37 -1.70 -8.91 -12.60
C VAL A 37 -1.61 -7.50 -13.18
N ARG A 38 -2.65 -7.03 -13.90
CA ARG A 38 -2.72 -5.63 -14.30
C ARG A 38 -3.20 -4.81 -13.10
N VAL A 39 -2.67 -3.60 -12.94
CA VAL A 39 -3.10 -2.67 -11.88
C VAL A 39 -4.61 -2.42 -11.93
N SER A 40 -5.19 -2.38 -13.14
CA SER A 40 -6.63 -2.25 -13.37
C SER A 40 -7.48 -3.41 -12.83
N ASP A 41 -6.88 -4.58 -12.65
CA ASP A 41 -7.57 -5.79 -12.21
C ASP A 41 -7.61 -5.90 -10.66
N VAL A 42 -6.96 -4.96 -9.95
CA VAL A 42 -7.04 -4.84 -8.48
C VAL A 42 -8.28 -4.00 -8.11
N PRO A 43 -9.31 -4.59 -7.47
CA PRO A 43 -10.51 -3.83 -7.10
C PRO A 43 -10.18 -2.73 -6.09
N CYS A 44 -10.52 -1.48 -6.43
CA CYS A 44 -10.38 -0.32 -5.55
C CYS A 44 -11.62 0.60 -5.65
N GLY A 45 -11.78 1.54 -4.72
CA GLY A 45 -12.84 2.57 -4.79
C GLY A 45 -14.28 2.05 -4.74
N ARG A 46 -14.50 0.82 -4.27
CA ARG A 46 -15.83 0.24 -4.11
C ARG A 46 -16.43 0.70 -2.78
N GLN A 47 -17.34 1.67 -2.83
CA GLN A 47 -18.19 2.05 -1.70
C GLN A 47 -19.52 1.30 -1.72
N TRP A 48 -20.03 0.97 -0.53
CA TRP A 48 -21.33 0.29 -0.37
C TRP A 48 -22.52 1.19 -0.76
N ARG A 49 -22.41 2.51 -0.56
CA ARG A 49 -23.45 3.50 -0.87
C ARG A 49 -22.87 4.74 -1.55
N ARG A 50 -23.57 5.27 -2.56
CA ARG A 50 -23.22 6.53 -3.27
C ARG A 50 -24.28 7.60 -3.00
N ASN A 51 -24.35 8.09 -1.77
CA ASN A 51 -25.16 9.26 -1.47
C ASN A 51 -24.26 10.49 -1.42
N GLY A 52 -24.51 11.46 -2.30
CA GLY A 52 -23.69 12.66 -2.43
C GLY A 52 -24.31 13.87 -1.73
N ARG A 53 -23.65 14.39 -0.69
CA ARG A 53 -23.08 15.76 -0.60
C ARG A 53 -22.69 16.05 0.85
N ILE A 54 -21.48 16.56 1.04
CA ILE A 54 -20.99 17.10 2.32
C ILE A 54 -21.27 18.61 2.34
N VAL A 55 -22.43 18.99 2.89
CA VAL A 55 -22.67 20.24 3.64
C VAL A 55 -23.67 19.86 4.72
N GLY A 56 -23.25 19.86 6.00
CA GLY A 56 -24.03 19.27 7.10
C GLY A 56 -23.96 17.74 7.15
N GLY A 57 -22.75 17.17 7.09
CA GLY A 57 -22.54 15.72 7.03
C GLY A 57 -23.13 14.95 8.22
N GLU A 58 -23.35 13.65 8.01
CA GLU A 58 -23.84 12.70 9.01
C GLU A 58 -22.77 11.66 9.36
N SER A 59 -22.98 10.93 10.46
CA SER A 59 -22.10 9.80 10.80
C SER A 59 -22.22 8.73 9.72
N THR A 60 -21.06 8.29 9.21
CA THR A 60 -21.01 7.21 8.21
C THR A 60 -21.45 5.88 8.82
N SER A 61 -21.74 4.88 7.99
CA SER A 61 -21.85 3.50 8.48
C SER A 61 -20.46 2.88 8.66
N PRO A 62 -20.27 1.91 9.59
CA PRO A 62 -19.02 1.17 9.69
C PRO A 62 -18.61 0.58 8.33
N GLY A 63 -17.38 0.86 7.90
CA GLY A 63 -16.82 0.35 6.64
C GLY A 63 -17.37 1.00 5.36
N GLU A 64 -18.13 2.10 5.45
CA GLU A 64 -18.66 2.80 4.26
C GLU A 64 -17.54 3.33 3.35
N PHE A 65 -16.44 3.79 3.96
CA PHE A 65 -15.23 4.25 3.29
C PHE A 65 -14.02 3.40 3.74
N PRO A 66 -13.85 2.18 3.18
CA PRO A 66 -12.87 1.22 3.68
C PRO A 66 -11.41 1.64 3.46
N TRP A 67 -11.18 2.63 2.59
CA TRP A 67 -9.86 3.20 2.36
C TRP A 67 -9.50 4.33 3.33
N LEU A 68 -10.44 4.81 4.14
CA LEU A 68 -10.16 5.87 5.10
C LEU A 68 -9.29 5.29 6.23
N VAL A 69 -8.20 5.99 6.56
CA VAL A 69 -7.30 5.57 7.63
C VAL A 69 -7.11 6.68 8.65
N SER A 70 -6.94 6.29 9.89
CA SER A 70 -6.54 7.17 10.99
C SER A 70 -5.01 7.17 11.11
N ILE A 71 -4.40 8.35 11.11
CA ILE A 71 -2.96 8.52 11.35
C ILE A 71 -2.79 9.03 12.77
N THR A 72 -2.05 8.28 13.57
CA THR A 72 -1.84 8.59 14.99
C THR A 72 -0.37 8.86 15.30
N ARG A 73 -0.16 9.71 16.33
CA ARG A 73 1.15 10.02 16.90
C ARG A 73 1.01 10.05 18.41
N ARG A 74 1.88 9.32 19.12
CA ARG A 74 1.80 9.16 20.59
C ARG A 74 0.41 8.69 21.07
N GLY A 75 -0.23 7.81 20.30
CA GLY A 75 -1.56 7.26 20.62
C GLY A 75 -2.75 8.18 20.30
N GLY A 76 -2.52 9.41 19.83
CA GLY A 76 -3.59 10.33 19.44
C GLY A 76 -3.76 10.44 17.93
N HIS A 77 -4.99 10.35 17.44
CA HIS A 77 -5.32 10.72 16.06
C HIS A 77 -4.99 12.19 15.81
N PHE A 78 -4.37 12.49 14.68
CA PHE A 78 -4.08 13.88 14.29
C PHE A 78 -4.25 14.17 12.80
N CYS A 79 -4.28 13.14 11.94
CA CYS A 79 -4.50 13.28 10.50
C CYS A 79 -5.22 12.07 9.92
N GLY A 80 -5.82 12.25 8.74
CA GLY A 80 -6.38 11.15 7.94
C GLY A 80 -5.45 10.74 6.79
N GLY A 81 -5.80 9.64 6.14
CA GLY A 81 -5.18 9.21 4.89
C GLY A 81 -6.13 8.34 4.05
N THR A 82 -5.63 7.92 2.89
CA THR A 82 -6.32 7.02 1.97
C THR A 82 -5.44 5.82 1.65
N LEU A 83 -5.92 4.61 1.93
CA LEU A 83 -5.26 3.36 1.56
C LEU A 83 -5.31 3.19 0.03
N LEU A 84 -4.14 3.19 -0.62
CA LEU A 84 -4.01 3.00 -2.06
C LEU A 84 -3.92 1.52 -2.44
N ASN A 85 -3.26 0.74 -1.59
CA ASN A 85 -3.12 -0.71 -1.68
C ASN A 85 -2.73 -1.23 -0.29
N LYS A 86 -2.48 -2.53 -0.16
CA LYS A 86 -2.17 -3.18 1.12
C LYS A 86 -0.96 -2.64 1.88
N ARG A 87 -0.08 -1.83 1.26
CA ARG A 87 1.14 -1.30 1.90
C ARG A 87 1.30 0.21 1.81
N TRP A 88 0.45 0.90 1.06
CA TRP A 88 0.67 2.32 0.77
C TRP A 88 -0.53 3.15 1.15
N VAL A 89 -0.28 4.20 1.93
CA VAL A 89 -1.26 5.22 2.29
C VAL A 89 -0.86 6.55 1.67
N LEU A 90 -1.83 7.20 1.04
CA LEU A 90 -1.76 8.59 0.60
C LEU A 90 -2.22 9.52 1.72
N THR A 91 -1.48 10.59 1.98
CA THR A 91 -1.86 11.63 2.94
C THR A 91 -1.27 12.98 2.52
N ALA A 92 -1.53 14.02 3.31
CA ALA A 92 -0.92 15.33 3.14
C ALA A 92 0.50 15.34 3.72
N ALA A 93 1.42 16.06 3.08
CA ALA A 93 2.81 16.17 3.56
C ALA A 93 2.90 16.97 4.86
N HIS A 94 2.04 17.96 5.07
CA HIS A 94 2.04 18.76 6.30
C HIS A 94 1.75 17.94 7.55
N CYS A 95 1.01 16.84 7.42
CA CYS A 95 0.77 15.91 8.53
C CYS A 95 2.09 15.32 9.04
N MET A 96 3.10 15.17 8.17
CA MET A 96 4.39 14.58 8.51
C MET A 96 5.37 15.62 9.07
N CYS A 97 4.91 16.81 9.45
CA CYS A 97 5.73 17.89 9.99
C CYS A 97 5.29 18.30 11.41
N SER A 98 6.24 18.84 12.17
CA SER A 98 6.01 19.55 13.43
C SER A 98 6.74 20.89 13.37
N GLY A 99 5.99 21.95 13.04
CA GLY A 99 6.61 23.22 12.67
C GLY A 99 7.51 23.05 11.45
N PRO A 100 8.77 23.53 11.47
CA PRO A 100 9.66 23.46 10.31
C PRO A 100 10.35 22.10 10.11
N VAL A 101 10.10 21.11 10.99
CA VAL A 101 10.84 19.84 11.02
C VAL A 101 9.94 18.67 10.61
N GLN A 102 10.45 17.78 9.76
CA GLN A 102 9.79 16.52 9.42
C GLN A 102 9.83 15.56 10.62
N LEU A 103 8.69 14.93 10.92
CA LEU A 103 8.59 13.91 11.96
C LEU A 103 9.37 12.64 11.56
N PRO A 104 9.93 11.91 12.53
CA PRO A 104 10.46 10.56 12.30
C PRO A 104 9.32 9.54 12.09
N ALA A 105 9.53 8.57 11.19
CA ALA A 105 8.50 7.60 10.79
C ALA A 105 8.07 6.69 11.95
N GLU A 106 8.98 6.43 12.88
CA GLU A 106 8.81 5.56 14.04
C GLU A 106 7.74 6.08 15.00
N LEU A 107 7.46 7.39 14.98
CA LEU A 107 6.41 8.03 15.79
C LEU A 107 5.02 7.92 15.17
N ILE A 108 4.93 7.48 13.92
CA ILE A 108 3.68 7.43 13.16
C ILE A 108 3.12 6.02 13.19
N ARG A 109 1.81 5.92 13.37
CA ARG A 109 1.03 4.71 13.16
C ARG A 109 -0.11 5.01 12.21
N VAL A 110 -0.55 3.98 11.51
CA VAL A 110 -1.73 4.02 10.64
C VAL A 110 -2.68 2.95 11.14
N THR A 111 -3.92 3.35 11.41
CA THR A 111 -5.00 2.43 11.76
C THR A 111 -6.00 2.37 10.61
N VAL A 112 -6.19 1.17 10.07
CA VAL A 112 -7.24 0.86 9.08
C VAL A 112 -8.46 0.28 9.78
N GLY A 113 -9.65 0.42 9.19
CA GLY A 113 -10.89 -0.15 9.74
C GLY A 113 -11.48 0.57 10.95
N GLU A 114 -10.88 1.69 11.36
CA GLU A 114 -11.41 2.53 12.42
C GLU A 114 -12.68 3.27 11.98
N HIS A 115 -13.66 3.34 12.87
CA HIS A 115 -14.94 4.00 12.64
C HIS A 115 -15.28 5.05 13.71
N ASP A 116 -14.90 4.82 14.96
CA ASP A 116 -15.24 5.72 16.08
C ASP A 116 -14.05 5.90 17.01
N LEU A 117 -13.38 7.05 16.85
CA LEU A 117 -12.22 7.46 17.66
C LEU A 117 -12.54 7.77 19.13
N SER A 118 -13.82 7.89 19.48
CA SER A 118 -14.28 8.13 20.86
C SER A 118 -14.59 6.84 21.61
N SER A 119 -14.88 5.77 20.87
CA SER A 119 -15.04 4.43 21.41
C SER A 119 -13.68 3.82 21.75
N GLY A 120 -13.66 2.85 22.66
CA GLY A 120 -12.45 2.12 23.03
C GLY A 120 -11.95 1.20 21.91
N GLU A 121 -11.56 -0.02 22.23
CA GLU A 121 -11.06 -0.96 21.23
C GLU A 121 -12.14 -1.32 20.18
N ASN A 122 -11.83 -1.09 18.92
CA ASN A 122 -12.60 -1.55 17.77
C ASN A 122 -11.97 -2.84 17.22
N PRO A 123 -12.64 -4.01 17.29
CA PRO A 123 -12.07 -5.28 16.81
C PRO A 123 -11.73 -5.32 15.31
N ALA A 124 -12.33 -4.43 14.51
CA ALA A 124 -12.03 -4.31 13.09
C ALA A 124 -10.83 -3.40 12.80
N ALA A 125 -10.38 -2.64 13.81
CA ALA A 125 -9.26 -1.72 13.66
C ALA A 125 -7.92 -2.47 13.69
N HIS A 126 -7.07 -2.19 12.71
CA HIS A 126 -5.73 -2.75 12.64
C HIS A 126 -4.68 -1.64 12.56
N GLU A 127 -3.91 -1.47 13.64
CA GLU A 127 -2.82 -0.49 13.71
C GLU A 127 -1.52 -1.09 13.17
N VAL A 128 -0.87 -0.37 12.25
CA VAL A 128 0.38 -0.76 11.60
C VAL A 128 1.41 0.35 11.70
N ARG A 129 2.69 -0.04 11.83
CA ARG A 129 3.83 0.88 11.82
C ARG A 129 4.10 1.41 10.42
N VAL A 130 4.58 2.65 10.36
CA VAL A 130 5.09 3.23 9.12
C VAL A 130 6.57 2.89 8.98
N ARG A 131 6.91 2.20 7.90
CA ARG A 131 8.29 1.86 7.53
C ARG A 131 9.03 3.06 6.94
N LYS A 132 8.35 3.81 6.07
CA LYS A 132 8.96 4.94 5.36
C LYS A 132 7.92 6.02 5.05
N MET A 133 8.37 7.27 5.08
CA MET A 133 7.58 8.42 4.66
C MET A 133 8.25 9.08 3.46
N LEU A 134 7.48 9.25 2.38
CA LEU A 134 7.91 9.88 1.14
C LEU A 134 7.08 11.15 0.93
N LEU A 135 7.61 12.28 1.38
CA LEU A 135 7.02 13.58 1.08
C LEU A 135 7.35 13.96 -0.36
N HIS A 136 6.50 14.77 -1.00
CA HIS A 136 6.82 15.32 -2.30
C HIS A 136 8.21 16.00 -2.26
N PRO A 137 9.10 15.78 -3.24
CA PRO A 137 10.49 16.28 -3.19
C PRO A 137 10.62 17.80 -3.00
N GLU A 138 9.64 18.54 -3.52
CA GLU A 138 9.59 20.00 -3.43
C GLU A 138 8.78 20.51 -2.22
N TYR A 139 8.16 19.63 -1.44
CA TYR A 139 7.48 20.03 -0.23
C TYR A 139 8.50 20.50 0.83
N LYS A 140 8.14 21.54 1.58
CA LYS A 140 8.92 22.05 2.71
C LYS A 140 7.97 22.26 3.87
N CYS A 141 8.30 21.79 5.08
CA CYS A 141 7.44 21.96 6.26
C CYS A 141 7.13 23.43 6.63
N THR A 142 7.81 24.40 6.01
CA THR A 142 7.58 25.84 6.17
C THR A 142 6.59 26.42 5.15
N ARG A 143 6.11 25.64 4.17
CA ARG A 143 5.20 26.07 3.09
C ARG A 143 4.22 24.95 2.72
N PHE A 144 2.99 25.30 2.37
CA PHE A 144 1.93 24.32 2.02
C PHE A 144 1.85 23.99 0.51
N LEU A 145 2.93 24.21 -0.25
CA LEU A 145 2.98 23.87 -1.67
C LEU A 145 3.36 22.39 -1.84
N ASN A 146 2.74 21.70 -2.80
CA ASN A 146 2.94 20.28 -3.06
C ASN A 146 2.64 19.38 -1.85
N ASP A 147 1.50 19.64 -1.19
CA ASP A 147 1.09 19.01 0.07
C ASP A 147 0.59 17.57 -0.10
N ILE A 148 1.51 16.67 -0.45
CA ILE A 148 1.23 15.26 -0.71
C ILE A 148 2.39 14.38 -0.21
N ALA A 149 2.04 13.28 0.45
CA ALA A 149 2.99 12.29 0.94
C ALA A 149 2.45 10.87 0.82
N LEU A 150 3.37 9.92 0.68
CA LEU A 150 3.12 8.49 0.72
C LEU A 150 3.74 7.87 1.97
N LEU A 151 2.99 7.04 2.66
CA LEU A 151 3.45 6.24 3.79
C LEU A 151 3.52 4.78 3.36
N GLU A 152 4.70 4.18 3.50
CA GLU A 152 4.90 2.74 3.34
C GLU A 152 4.67 2.06 4.69
N LEU A 153 3.76 1.08 4.72
CA LEU A 153 3.44 0.29 5.91
C LEU A 153 4.41 -0.88 6.07
N ASP A 154 4.71 -1.24 7.32
CA ASP A 154 5.65 -2.32 7.65
C ASP A 154 5.09 -3.71 7.30
N SER A 155 3.78 -3.89 7.43
CA SER A 155 3.04 -5.10 7.04
C SER A 155 1.88 -4.79 6.09
N GLU A 156 1.40 -5.82 5.40
CA GLU A 156 0.17 -5.71 4.61
C GLU A 156 -1.07 -5.64 5.50
N VAL A 157 -2.03 -4.84 5.05
CA VAL A 157 -3.37 -4.69 5.64
C VAL A 157 -4.47 -5.13 4.68
#